data_AF-A0A2N0NDX9-F1
#
_entry.id   AF-A0A2N0NDX9-F1
#
_cell.length_a   1.000
_cell.length_b   1.000
_cell.length_c   1.000
_cell.angle_alpha   90.00
_cell.angle_beta   90.00
_cell.angle_gamma   90.00
#
_symmetry.space_group_name_H-M   'P 1'
#
loop_
_entity.id
_entity.type
_entity.pdbx_description
1 polymer ?
#
loop_
_entity_poly.entity_id
_entity_poly.type
_entity_poly.pdbx_seq_one_letter_code
_entity_poly.pdbx_strand_id
1 'polypeptide(L)'
;MEFSRLVSQLKECKLRPVESLHINVVSANYPGDVNMFLFELLTLGMVSTNVDIACLPSSETPTHIFIEIASTTEQYLLNSLPMTGYLLFNHISWNIKSLKASQVINSPIQVTCHYLNLLDRNDIDSKEILFRTDKAIKDPLSVERCQNLIEKYFFNKGSKDISSFRFFEIFINVLSDQLVRFSSSQFFTVDNLKLMVEETNIRKLILGTLIYVSKDFATRSIKTKEAQLESTNAIDADDENARLGTIVQWDDSNHLI
;
A
#
# COMPACT_ATOMS: atom_id res chain seq x y z
N MET A 1 13.34 -0.80 20.58
CA MET A 1 14.56 -1.62 20.68
C MET A 1 15.60 -0.77 21.39
N GLU A 2 16.34 -1.34 22.35
CA GLU A 2 17.36 -0.60 23.09
C GLU A 2 18.56 -0.26 22.19
N PHE A 3 19.23 0.85 22.50
CA PHE A 3 20.37 1.36 21.74
C PHE A 3 21.48 0.30 21.54
N SER A 4 21.84 -0.43 22.59
CA SER A 4 22.88 -1.45 22.54
C SER A 4 22.60 -2.54 21.50
N ARG A 5 21.34 -2.99 21.43
CA ARG A 5 20.92 -4.00 20.46
C ARG A 5 20.97 -3.47 19.02
N LEU A 6 20.67 -2.19 18.79
CA LEU A 6 20.81 -1.56 17.47
C LEU A 6 22.28 -1.54 17.03
N VAL A 7 23.20 -1.20 17.93
CA VAL A 7 24.64 -1.19 17.67
C VAL A 7 25.14 -2.61 17.34
N SER A 8 24.76 -3.61 18.13
CA SER A 8 25.14 -5.01 17.87
C SER A 8 24.60 -5.50 16.52
N GLN A 9 23.35 -5.19 16.17
CA GLN A 9 22.78 -5.56 14.88
C GLN A 9 23.53 -4.92 13.70
N LEU A 10 23.86 -3.63 13.78
CA LEU A 10 24.62 -2.97 12.72
C LEU A 10 26.03 -3.57 12.58
N LYS A 11 26.68 -3.91 13.69
CA LYS A 11 27.99 -4.59 13.70
C LYS A 11 27.91 -5.95 13.00
N GLU A 12 26.84 -6.70 13.24
CA GLU A 12 26.60 -8.01 12.63
C GLU A 12 26.34 -7.94 11.12
N CYS A 13 25.78 -6.82 10.62
CA CYS A 13 25.53 -6.64 9.19
C CYS A 13 26.81 -6.69 8.33
N LYS A 14 27.99 -6.35 8.89
CA LYS A 14 29.30 -6.36 8.20
C LYS A 14 29.23 -5.70 6.80
N LEU A 15 28.65 -4.50 6.76
CA LEU A 15 28.40 -3.76 5.52
C LEU A 15 29.69 -3.58 4.71
N ARG A 16 29.63 -3.80 3.39
CA ARG A 16 30.75 -3.59 2.46
C ARG A 16 30.66 -2.21 1.78
N PRO A 17 31.77 -1.63 1.32
CA PRO A 17 31.80 -0.32 0.64
C PRO A 17 30.84 -0.14 -0.56
N VAL A 18 30.46 -1.23 -1.21
CA VAL A 18 29.58 -1.24 -2.40
C VAL A 18 28.11 -1.42 -2.04
N GLU A 19 27.79 -1.62 -0.77
CA GLU A 19 26.44 -1.91 -0.29
C GLU A 19 25.76 -0.66 0.27
N SER A 20 24.44 -0.68 0.23
CA SER A 20 23.59 0.34 0.83
C SER A 20 22.99 -0.20 2.13
N LEU A 21 22.78 0.70 3.09
CA LEU A 21 22.10 0.36 4.34
C LEU A 21 20.61 0.73 4.23
N HIS A 22 19.74 -0.23 4.51
CA HIS A 22 18.31 0.03 4.65
C HIS A 22 17.89 -0.14 6.11
N ILE A 23 17.44 0.95 6.73
CA ILE A 23 16.94 0.99 8.10
C ILE A 23 15.42 1.06 8.01
N ASN A 24 14.75 -0.02 8.42
CA ASN A 24 13.30 -0.07 8.49
C ASN A 24 12.81 0.09 9.94
N VAL A 25 12.20 1.23 10.25
CA VAL A 25 11.63 1.54 11.56
C VAL A 25 10.13 1.26 11.53
N VAL A 26 9.77 0.04 11.92
CA VAL A 26 8.37 -0.40 11.97
C VAL A 26 7.68 0.07 13.26
N SER A 27 8.41 0.08 14.37
CA SER A 27 7.95 0.56 15.67
C SER A 27 9.15 0.96 16.54
N ALA A 28 8.92 1.77 17.57
CA ALA A 28 9.97 2.22 18.48
C ALA A 28 9.47 2.32 19.93
N ASN A 29 9.65 1.25 20.71
CA ASN A 29 9.33 1.26 22.15
C ASN A 29 10.18 2.28 22.95
N TYR A 30 11.41 2.54 22.46
CA TYR A 30 12.35 3.51 23.01
C TYR A 30 12.78 4.47 21.89
N PRO A 31 11.95 5.46 21.53
CA PRO A 31 12.22 6.32 20.39
C PRO A 31 13.48 7.19 20.60
N GLY A 32 13.82 7.52 21.85
CA GLY A 32 15.07 8.21 22.19
C GLY A 32 16.32 7.43 21.76
N ASP A 33 16.33 6.11 21.96
CA ASP A 33 17.45 5.24 21.58
C ASP A 33 17.58 5.15 20.06
N VAL A 34 16.46 4.97 19.36
CA VAL A 34 16.45 4.96 17.88
C VAL A 34 16.93 6.31 17.34
N ASN A 35 16.48 7.41 17.94
CA ASN A 35 16.90 8.75 17.57
C ASN A 35 18.39 8.98 17.80
N MET A 36 18.94 8.54 18.93
CA MET A 36 20.37 8.64 19.23
C MET A 36 21.20 7.80 18.25
N PHE A 37 20.75 6.57 17.97
CA PHE A 37 21.39 5.69 17.00
C PHE A 37 21.45 6.33 15.61
N LEU A 38 20.34 6.88 15.14
CA LEU A 38 20.29 7.58 13.84
C LEU A 38 21.18 8.83 13.85
N PHE A 39 21.19 9.61 14.94
CA PHE A 39 22.04 10.79 15.06
C PHE A 39 23.52 10.42 14.94
N GLU A 40 23.99 9.48 15.76
CA GLU A 40 25.38 9.03 15.76
C GLU A 40 25.77 8.45 14.40
N LEU A 41 24.96 7.54 13.85
CA LEU A 41 25.27 6.88 12.58
C LEU A 41 25.34 7.87 11.42
N LEU A 42 24.37 8.77 11.29
CA LEU A 42 24.26 9.68 10.15
C LEU A 42 25.22 10.86 10.25
N THR A 43 25.57 11.29 11.47
CA THR A 43 26.44 12.45 11.69
C THR A 43 27.90 12.05 11.81
N LEU A 44 28.19 10.96 12.53
CA LEU A 44 29.54 10.52 12.84
C LEU A 44 30.03 9.39 11.94
N GLY A 45 29.12 8.71 11.23
CA GLY A 45 29.45 7.51 10.46
C GLY A 45 29.78 6.30 11.34
N MET A 46 29.53 6.37 12.64
CA MET A 46 29.76 5.30 13.59
C MET A 46 28.80 5.39 14.78
N VAL A 47 28.57 4.25 15.42
CA VAL A 47 27.79 4.12 16.65
C VAL A 47 28.56 3.22 17.62
N SER A 48 28.50 3.53 18.92
CA SER A 48 29.27 2.75 19.90
C SER A 48 28.57 2.60 21.23
N THR A 49 28.77 1.44 21.83
CA THR A 49 28.53 1.17 23.25
C THR A 49 29.85 0.81 23.94
N ASN A 50 29.78 0.50 25.23
CA ASN A 50 30.93 0.01 25.98
C ASN A 50 31.45 -1.36 25.49
N VAL A 51 30.67 -2.08 24.68
CA VAL A 51 30.99 -3.46 24.24
C VAL A 51 31.17 -3.54 22.73
N ASP A 52 30.35 -2.82 21.97
CA ASP A 52 30.31 -2.89 20.52
C ASP A 52 30.57 -1.52 19.87
N ILE A 53 31.28 -1.54 18.75
CA ILE A 53 31.44 -0.39 17.86
C ILE A 53 31.06 -0.87 16.45
N ALA A 54 30.23 -0.09 15.77
CA ALA A 54 29.90 -0.29 14.37
C ALA A 54 30.18 0.99 13.58
N CYS A 55 30.92 0.85 12.48
CA CYS A 55 31.29 1.97 11.62
C CYS A 55 30.75 1.72 10.21
N LEU A 56 30.34 2.79 9.54
CA LEU A 56 30.12 2.74 8.10
C LEU A 56 31.45 2.43 7.38
N PRO A 57 31.41 1.73 6.24
CA PRO A 57 32.60 1.43 5.46
C PRO A 57 33.32 2.71 5.01
N SER A 58 34.64 2.74 5.18
CA SER A 58 35.46 3.79 4.57
C SER A 58 35.57 3.52 3.08
N SER A 59 35.08 4.45 2.27
CA SER A 59 35.05 4.35 0.80
C SER A 59 35.18 5.73 0.17
N GLU A 60 35.68 5.79 -1.06
CA GLU A 60 35.69 7.03 -1.86
C GLU A 60 34.27 7.57 -2.10
N THR A 61 33.28 6.67 -2.16
CA THR A 61 31.86 7.02 -2.27
C THR A 61 31.15 6.84 -0.94
N PRO A 62 30.35 7.82 -0.48
CA PRO A 62 29.53 7.67 0.72
C PRO A 62 28.60 6.45 0.65
N THR A 63 28.40 5.79 1.80
CA THR A 63 27.39 4.74 1.91
C THR A 63 26.00 5.34 1.74
N HIS A 64 25.18 4.77 0.87
CA HIS A 64 23.78 5.19 0.72
C HIS A 64 22.95 4.58 1.85
N ILE A 65 22.24 5.43 2.59
CA ILE A 65 21.38 5.03 3.71
C ILE A 65 19.95 5.38 3.37
N PHE A 66 19.09 4.37 3.37
CA PHE A 66 17.64 4.52 3.18
C PHE A 66 16.97 4.29 4.53
N ILE A 67 16.13 5.22 4.95
CA ILE A 67 15.39 5.12 6.20
C ILE A 67 13.90 5.07 5.85
N GLU A 68 13.29 3.91 6.08
CA GLU A 68 11.85 3.71 5.95
C GLU A 68 11.23 3.80 7.34
N ILE A 69 10.22 4.64 7.50
CA ILE A 69 9.49 4.81 8.76
C ILE A 69 8.04 4.43 8.51
N ALA A 70 7.53 3.49 9.30
CA ALA A 70 6.14 3.06 9.18
C ALA A 70 5.18 4.24 9.39
N SER A 71 4.13 4.27 8.58
CA SER A 71 3.04 5.23 8.77
C SER A 71 2.23 4.84 9.99
N THR A 72 2.11 5.75 10.95
CA THR A 72 1.24 5.60 12.13
C THR A 72 0.20 6.71 12.17
N THR A 73 -0.86 6.52 12.96
CA THR A 73 -1.85 7.56 13.25
C THR A 73 -1.14 8.86 13.65
N GLU A 74 -1.56 9.97 13.02
CA GLU A 74 -0.99 11.31 13.22
C GLU A 74 0.54 11.39 13.04
N GLN A 75 1.13 10.44 12.32
CA GLN A 75 2.59 10.32 12.13
C GLN A 75 3.36 10.21 13.47
N TYR A 76 2.72 9.68 14.53
CA TYR A 76 3.33 9.51 15.86
C TYR A 76 4.78 8.97 15.81
N LEU A 77 5.03 7.89 15.08
CA LEU A 77 6.37 7.28 15.00
C LEU A 77 7.40 8.25 14.38
N LEU A 78 7.05 8.89 13.25
CA LEU A 78 7.91 9.88 12.61
C LEU A 78 8.19 11.06 13.56
N ASN A 79 7.14 11.57 14.23
CA ASN A 79 7.22 12.69 15.15
C ASN A 79 8.01 12.36 16.42
N SER A 80 8.08 11.09 16.81
CA SER A 80 8.90 10.61 17.94
C SER A 80 10.40 10.52 17.64
N LEU A 81 10.81 10.73 16.38
CA LEU A 81 12.20 10.68 15.93
C LEU A 81 12.67 12.05 15.41
N PRO A 82 12.98 13.03 16.29
CA PRO A 82 13.35 14.38 15.89
C PRO A 82 14.47 14.47 14.84
N MET A 83 15.43 13.55 14.86
CA MET A 83 16.54 13.49 13.90
C MET A 83 16.05 13.44 12.44
N THR A 84 14.89 12.84 12.20
CA THR A 84 14.28 12.76 10.87
C THR A 84 13.93 14.13 10.30
N GLY A 85 13.60 15.10 11.15
CA GLY A 85 13.33 16.49 10.74
C GLY A 85 14.58 17.30 10.38
N TYR A 86 15.78 16.80 10.71
CA TYR A 86 17.06 17.42 10.36
C TYR A 86 17.68 16.83 9.08
N LEU A 87 17.06 15.80 8.49
CA LEU A 87 17.51 15.23 7.23
C LEU A 87 17.18 16.20 6.09
N LEU A 88 18.22 16.71 5.42
CA LEU A 88 18.09 17.64 4.30
C LEU A 88 17.60 16.98 2.99
N PHE A 89 17.32 15.67 3.01
CA PHE A 89 17.04 14.88 1.81
C PHE A 89 15.54 14.72 1.52
N ASN A 90 15.24 14.32 0.29
CA ASN A 90 13.89 14.12 -0.25
C ASN A 90 13.10 13.12 0.61
N HIS A 91 12.27 13.59 1.52
CA HIS A 91 11.22 12.77 2.12
C HIS A 91 10.30 12.27 1.00
N ILE A 92 10.43 10.99 0.65
CA ILE A 92 9.57 10.36 -0.34
C ILE A 92 8.26 10.01 0.38
N SER A 93 7.23 10.80 0.12
CA SER A 93 5.86 10.48 0.53
C SER A 93 5.09 9.89 -0.65
N TRP A 94 4.14 9.01 -0.33
CA TRP A 94 3.22 8.50 -1.33
C TRP A 94 2.43 9.65 -1.97
N ASN A 95 2.48 9.72 -3.30
CA ASN A 95 1.76 10.72 -4.09
C ASN A 95 1.25 10.06 -5.37
N ILE A 96 -0.06 10.16 -5.62
CA ILE A 96 -0.69 9.61 -6.82
C ILE A 96 -0.10 10.19 -8.11
N LYS A 97 0.38 11.44 -8.09
CA LYS A 97 1.06 12.07 -9.24
C LYS A 97 2.39 11.40 -9.57
N SER A 98 2.99 10.71 -8.60
CA SER A 98 4.22 9.93 -8.76
C SER A 98 3.96 8.47 -9.12
N LEU A 99 2.70 8.00 -9.13
CA LEU A 99 2.36 6.62 -9.48
C LEU A 99 2.80 6.31 -10.92
N LYS A 100 3.62 5.27 -11.07
CA LYS A 100 3.97 4.72 -12.38
C LYS A 100 2.97 3.63 -12.75
N ALA A 101 2.00 3.97 -13.60
CA ALA A 101 1.07 2.99 -14.14
C ALA A 101 1.78 2.09 -15.17
N SER A 102 1.78 0.78 -14.91
CA SER A 102 2.29 -0.22 -15.86
C SER A 102 1.64 -0.04 -17.24
N GLN A 103 2.43 -0.20 -18.30
CA GLN A 103 1.95 -0.17 -19.68
C GLN A 103 1.62 -1.57 -20.21
N VAL A 104 1.71 -2.61 -19.37
CA VAL A 104 1.24 -3.96 -19.70
C VAL A 104 -0.29 -3.98 -19.56
N ILE A 105 -1.01 -4.30 -20.63
CA ILE A 105 -2.49 -4.23 -20.69
C ILE A 105 -3.19 -5.08 -19.62
N ASN A 106 -2.63 -6.24 -19.30
CA ASN A 106 -3.16 -7.16 -18.30
C ASN A 106 -2.69 -6.86 -16.88
N SER A 107 -1.95 -5.76 -16.68
CA SER A 107 -1.58 -5.36 -15.33
C SER A 107 -2.81 -4.89 -14.54
N PRO A 108 -2.84 -5.10 -13.22
CA PRO A 108 -3.99 -4.73 -12.39
C PRO A 108 -4.45 -3.28 -12.54
N ILE A 109 -3.49 -2.35 -12.66
CA ILE A 109 -3.77 -0.93 -12.89
C ILE A 109 -4.47 -0.72 -14.24
N GLN A 110 -3.98 -1.33 -15.32
CA GLN A 110 -4.57 -1.15 -16.65
C GLN A 110 -5.97 -1.75 -16.71
N VAL A 111 -6.16 -2.97 -16.23
CA VAL A 111 -7.48 -3.61 -16.17
C VAL A 111 -8.49 -2.72 -15.45
N THR A 112 -8.12 -2.24 -14.26
CA THR A 112 -8.96 -1.36 -13.46
C THR A 112 -9.24 -0.04 -14.18
N CYS A 113 -8.21 0.64 -14.68
CA CYS A 113 -8.35 1.93 -15.34
C CYS A 113 -9.17 1.84 -16.64
N HIS A 114 -9.10 0.75 -17.40
CA HIS A 114 -9.94 0.57 -18.59
C HIS A 114 -11.44 0.53 -18.24
N TYR A 115 -11.81 -0.17 -17.16
CA TYR A 115 -13.18 -0.16 -16.65
C TYR A 115 -13.59 1.20 -16.08
N LEU A 116 -12.74 1.83 -15.28
CA LEU A 116 -13.00 3.18 -14.77
C LEU A 116 -13.14 4.19 -15.91
N ASN A 117 -12.40 4.03 -17.02
CA ASN A 117 -12.50 4.89 -18.19
C ASN A 117 -13.85 4.73 -18.91
N LEU A 118 -14.38 3.51 -19.01
CA LEU A 118 -15.76 3.31 -19.53
C LEU A 118 -16.80 3.91 -18.59
N LEU A 119 -16.61 3.76 -17.27
CA LEU A 119 -17.50 4.36 -16.28
C LEU A 119 -17.48 5.90 -16.37
N ASP A 120 -16.29 6.49 -16.54
CA ASP A 120 -16.09 7.94 -16.68
C ASP A 120 -16.75 8.51 -17.94
N ARG A 121 -16.77 7.73 -19.02
CA ARG A 121 -17.43 8.07 -20.29
C ARG A 121 -18.91 7.68 -20.35
N ASN A 122 -19.43 7.02 -19.31
CA ASN A 122 -20.78 6.45 -19.27
C ASN A 122 -21.06 5.45 -20.40
N ASP A 123 -20.04 4.70 -20.81
CA ASP A 123 -20.06 3.72 -21.92
C ASP A 123 -20.07 2.25 -21.43
N ILE A 124 -20.08 2.02 -20.12
CA ILE A 124 -19.89 0.68 -19.54
C ILE A 124 -20.98 -0.32 -19.92
N ASP A 125 -22.23 0.15 -20.11
CA ASP A 125 -23.36 -0.70 -20.47
C ASP A 125 -23.49 -0.90 -21.99
N SER A 126 -22.73 -0.15 -22.80
CA SER A 126 -22.77 -0.21 -24.27
C SER A 126 -21.53 -0.82 -24.90
N LYS A 127 -20.40 -0.89 -24.16
CA LYS A 127 -19.13 -1.41 -24.65
C LYS A 127 -18.58 -2.54 -23.80
N GLU A 128 -17.98 -3.50 -24.49
CA GLU A 128 -17.27 -4.60 -23.87
C GLU A 128 -15.77 -4.31 -23.78
N ILE A 129 -15.15 -4.88 -22.75
CA ILE A 129 -13.71 -4.91 -22.58
C ILE A 129 -13.31 -6.38 -22.54
N LEU A 130 -12.36 -6.75 -23.38
CA LEU A 130 -11.79 -8.07 -23.42
C LEU A 130 -10.27 -7.95 -23.19
N PHE A 131 -9.71 -8.80 -22.33
CA PHE A 131 -8.28 -8.77 -21.99
C PHE A 131 -7.49 -9.98 -22.50
N ARG A 132 -8.18 -11.09 -22.86
CA ARG A 132 -7.54 -12.39 -23.13
C ARG A 132 -7.91 -13.02 -24.48
N THR A 133 -8.61 -12.30 -25.35
CA THR A 133 -9.08 -12.81 -26.66
C THR A 133 -8.38 -12.11 -27.82
N ASP A 134 -8.56 -12.60 -29.05
CA ASP A 134 -8.02 -11.93 -30.26
C ASP A 134 -8.59 -10.52 -30.48
N LYS A 135 -9.75 -10.24 -29.85
CA LYS A 135 -10.40 -8.93 -29.80
C LYS A 135 -10.02 -8.14 -28.55
N ALA A 136 -8.97 -8.54 -27.83
CA ALA A 136 -8.53 -7.85 -26.63
C ALA A 136 -8.10 -6.42 -26.94
N ILE A 137 -8.23 -5.56 -25.92
CA ILE A 137 -7.63 -4.23 -25.98
C ILE A 137 -6.12 -4.40 -26.21
N LYS A 138 -5.60 -3.62 -27.16
CA LYS A 138 -4.17 -3.66 -27.53
C LYS A 138 -3.40 -2.49 -26.93
N ASP A 139 -4.09 -1.36 -26.78
CA ASP A 139 -3.46 -0.12 -26.36
C ASP A 139 -3.73 0.15 -24.86
N PRO A 140 -2.67 0.23 -24.03
CA PRO A 140 -2.83 0.63 -22.64
C PRO A 140 -3.28 2.09 -22.54
N LEU A 141 -3.95 2.44 -21.45
CA LEU A 141 -4.19 3.84 -21.12
C LEU A 141 -2.88 4.53 -20.75
N SER A 142 -2.78 5.81 -21.11
CA SER A 142 -1.65 6.64 -20.69
C SER A 142 -1.57 6.73 -19.17
N VAL A 143 -0.34 6.88 -18.66
CA VAL A 143 -0.10 6.99 -17.21
C VAL A 143 -0.92 8.12 -16.59
N GLU A 144 -0.96 9.28 -17.24
CA GLU A 144 -1.75 10.43 -16.79
C GLU A 144 -3.25 10.12 -16.71
N ARG A 145 -3.80 9.39 -17.69
CA ARG A 145 -5.21 9.00 -17.66
C ARG A 145 -5.49 8.03 -16.52
N CYS A 146 -4.60 7.07 -16.28
CA CYS A 146 -4.71 6.17 -15.12
C CYS A 146 -4.69 6.94 -13.80
N GLN A 147 -3.74 7.87 -13.63
CA GLN A 147 -3.61 8.70 -12.44
C GLN A 147 -4.91 9.50 -12.18
N ASN A 148 -5.45 10.17 -13.21
CA ASN A 148 -6.69 10.95 -13.09
C ASN A 148 -7.90 10.09 -12.70
N LEU A 149 -8.02 8.89 -13.28
CA LEU A 149 -9.11 7.96 -12.97
C LEU A 149 -9.00 7.44 -11.54
N ILE A 150 -7.79 7.05 -11.12
CA ILE A 150 -7.54 6.59 -9.75
C ILE A 150 -7.84 7.74 -8.78
N GLU A 151 -7.32 8.94 -9.01
CA GLU A 151 -7.61 10.11 -8.17
C GLU A 151 -9.11 10.37 -8.03
N LYS A 152 -9.85 10.34 -9.16
CA LYS A 152 -11.30 10.58 -9.18
C LYS A 152 -12.13 9.51 -8.46
N TYR A 153 -11.84 8.23 -8.68
CA TYR A 153 -12.70 7.14 -8.20
C TYR A 153 -12.22 6.54 -6.88
N PHE A 154 -10.97 6.75 -6.52
CA PHE A 154 -10.34 6.17 -5.34
C PHE A 154 -10.15 7.19 -4.23
N PHE A 155 -9.52 8.33 -4.53
CA PHE A 155 -9.10 9.32 -3.53
C PHE A 155 -10.11 10.47 -3.31
N ASN A 156 -11.23 10.51 -4.04
CA ASN A 156 -12.15 11.66 -4.00
C ASN A 156 -13.14 11.63 -2.82
N LYS A 157 -13.22 12.78 -2.13
CA LYS A 157 -14.12 13.23 -1.04
C LYS A 157 -14.53 12.20 0.03
N GLY A 158 -13.74 12.11 1.11
CA GLY A 158 -14.32 11.84 2.45
C GLY A 158 -13.41 11.15 3.46
N SER A 159 -12.44 10.34 3.02
CA SER A 159 -11.63 9.53 3.92
C SER A 159 -10.16 9.93 3.88
N LYS A 160 -9.76 10.88 4.74
CA LYS A 160 -8.33 11.17 4.99
C LYS A 160 -7.56 9.92 5.42
N ASP A 161 -8.26 8.94 6.01
CA ASP A 161 -7.72 7.67 6.51
C ASP A 161 -7.31 6.68 5.42
N ILE A 162 -7.65 6.96 4.16
CA ILE A 162 -7.49 6.00 3.05
C ILE A 162 -6.53 6.56 2.00
N SER A 163 -5.28 6.76 2.43
CA SER A 163 -4.23 7.36 1.57
C SER A 163 -2.89 6.63 1.64
N SER A 164 -2.86 5.35 2.07
CA SER A 164 -1.63 4.54 2.02
C SER A 164 -1.46 3.85 0.66
N PHE A 165 -0.21 3.68 0.22
CA PHE A 165 0.08 2.89 -0.98
C PHE A 165 -0.41 1.44 -0.83
N ARG A 166 -0.35 0.87 0.37
CA ARG A 166 -0.82 -0.49 0.63
C ARG A 166 -2.33 -0.62 0.40
N PHE A 167 -3.11 0.37 0.82
CA PHE A 167 -4.55 0.40 0.55
C PHE A 167 -4.82 0.42 -0.96
N PHE A 168 -4.11 1.30 -1.67
CA PHE A 168 -4.15 1.37 -3.14
C PHE A 168 -3.81 0.03 -3.80
N GLU A 169 -2.72 -0.61 -3.38
CA GLU A 169 -2.26 -1.88 -3.93
C GLU A 169 -3.30 -2.99 -3.73
N ILE A 170 -3.84 -3.16 -2.52
CA ILE A 170 -4.85 -4.18 -2.23
C ILE A 170 -6.10 -3.93 -3.07
N PHE A 171 -6.60 -2.69 -3.08
CA PHE A 171 -7.79 -2.33 -3.84
C PHE A 171 -7.63 -2.63 -5.33
N ILE A 172 -6.53 -2.19 -5.95
CA ILE A 172 -6.30 -2.37 -7.39
C ILE A 172 -6.20 -3.85 -7.74
N ASN A 173 -5.51 -4.64 -6.91
CA ASN A 173 -5.35 -6.08 -7.17
C ASN A 173 -6.68 -6.83 -7.05
N VAL A 174 -7.46 -6.55 -6.00
CA VAL A 174 -8.77 -7.18 -5.78
C VAL A 174 -9.74 -6.79 -6.89
N LEU A 175 -9.87 -5.49 -7.18
CA LEU A 175 -10.77 -5.01 -8.22
C LEU A 175 -10.39 -5.59 -9.59
N SER A 176 -9.09 -5.59 -9.93
CA SER A 176 -8.63 -6.18 -11.18
C SER A 176 -9.01 -7.66 -11.32
N ASP A 177 -8.84 -8.47 -10.26
CA ASP A 177 -9.20 -9.89 -10.32
C ASP A 177 -10.70 -10.07 -10.59
N GLN A 178 -11.54 -9.31 -9.88
CA GLN A 178 -13.00 -9.33 -10.10
C GLN A 178 -13.37 -8.87 -11.52
N LEU A 179 -12.70 -7.85 -12.05
CA LEU A 179 -12.96 -7.32 -13.39
C LEU A 179 -12.54 -8.27 -14.50
N VAL A 180 -11.45 -9.02 -14.33
CA VAL A 180 -11.07 -10.06 -15.29
C VAL A 180 -12.14 -11.16 -15.35
N ARG A 181 -12.67 -11.59 -14.19
CA ARG A 181 -13.77 -12.56 -14.12
C ARG A 181 -15.05 -12.00 -14.73
N PHE A 182 -15.38 -10.73 -14.44
CA PHE A 182 -16.52 -10.03 -15.01
C PHE A 182 -16.43 -9.96 -16.54
N SER A 183 -15.26 -9.64 -17.10
CA SER A 183 -15.04 -9.61 -18.56
C SER A 183 -15.16 -10.98 -19.23
N SER A 184 -14.91 -12.06 -18.49
CA SER A 184 -14.92 -13.43 -19.02
C SER A 184 -16.30 -14.10 -18.90
N SER A 185 -17.24 -13.50 -18.17
CA SER A 185 -18.57 -14.05 -17.95
C SER A 185 -19.47 -13.81 -19.14
N GLN A 186 -19.96 -14.89 -19.76
CA GLN A 186 -20.93 -14.80 -20.85
C GLN A 186 -22.25 -14.16 -20.40
N PHE A 187 -22.67 -14.38 -19.15
CA PHE A 187 -23.92 -13.82 -18.60
C PHE A 187 -23.90 -12.30 -18.52
N PHE A 188 -22.72 -11.71 -18.33
CA PHE A 188 -22.60 -10.27 -18.13
C PHE A 188 -22.24 -9.52 -19.41
N THR A 189 -22.18 -10.18 -20.57
CA THR A 189 -22.00 -9.51 -21.87
C THR A 189 -23.12 -8.50 -22.13
N VAL A 190 -22.81 -7.46 -22.90
CA VAL A 190 -23.78 -6.38 -23.21
C VAL A 190 -25.02 -6.95 -23.91
N ASP A 191 -24.81 -7.87 -24.85
CA ASP A 191 -25.90 -8.45 -25.63
C ASP A 191 -26.76 -9.41 -24.81
N ASN A 192 -26.15 -10.26 -23.96
CA ASN A 192 -26.94 -11.16 -23.13
C ASN A 192 -27.73 -10.41 -22.05
N LEU A 193 -27.18 -9.36 -21.45
CA LEU A 193 -27.91 -8.56 -20.46
C LEU A 193 -29.14 -7.88 -21.06
N LYS A 194 -29.05 -7.37 -22.30
CA LYS A 194 -30.21 -6.81 -23.02
C LYS A 194 -31.31 -7.84 -23.29
N LEU A 195 -30.96 -9.12 -23.40
CA LEU A 195 -31.91 -10.20 -23.61
C LEU A 195 -32.53 -10.71 -22.30
N MET A 196 -31.81 -10.57 -21.18
CA MET A 196 -32.22 -11.12 -19.88
C MET A 196 -32.97 -10.13 -19.00
N VAL A 197 -32.71 -8.82 -19.16
CA VAL A 197 -33.16 -7.78 -18.21
C VAL A 197 -33.58 -6.52 -18.98
N GLU A 198 -34.65 -5.84 -18.55
CA GLU A 198 -35.10 -4.58 -19.18
C GLU A 198 -34.22 -3.38 -18.80
N GLU A 199 -33.63 -3.43 -17.61
CA GLU A 199 -32.72 -2.41 -17.11
C GLU A 199 -31.41 -2.33 -17.92
N THR A 200 -31.08 -1.12 -18.36
CA THR A 200 -29.93 -0.87 -19.24
C THR A 200 -28.65 -0.50 -18.49
N ASN A 201 -28.68 -0.40 -17.16
CA ASN A 201 -27.56 0.08 -16.33
C ASN A 201 -26.94 -1.01 -15.43
N ILE A 202 -27.20 -2.28 -15.72
CA ILE A 202 -26.77 -3.41 -14.88
C ILE A 202 -25.25 -3.50 -14.76
N ARG A 203 -24.48 -3.29 -15.83
CA ARG A 203 -23.02 -3.38 -15.79
C ARG A 203 -22.43 -2.22 -14.99
N LYS A 204 -23.02 -1.03 -15.11
CA LYS A 204 -22.68 0.12 -14.26
C LYS A 204 -22.94 -0.16 -12.78
N LEU A 205 -24.07 -0.77 -12.45
CA LEU A 205 -24.40 -1.14 -11.07
C LEU A 205 -23.40 -2.16 -10.52
N ILE A 206 -23.12 -3.23 -11.26
CA ILE A 206 -22.14 -4.26 -10.88
C ILE A 206 -20.76 -3.63 -10.66
N LEU A 207 -20.29 -2.80 -11.59
CA LEU A 207 -19.00 -2.12 -11.44
C LEU A 207 -18.95 -1.23 -10.19
N GLY A 208 -20.04 -0.49 -9.91
CA GLY A 208 -20.18 0.29 -8.68
C GLY A 208 -20.06 -0.57 -7.42
N THR A 209 -20.75 -1.72 -7.40
CA THR A 209 -20.67 -2.68 -6.29
C THR A 209 -19.27 -3.28 -6.14
N LEU A 210 -18.62 -3.67 -7.24
CA LEU A 210 -17.25 -4.20 -7.20
C LEU A 210 -16.24 -3.17 -6.68
N ILE A 211 -16.37 -1.90 -7.07
CA ILE A 211 -15.54 -0.81 -6.54
C ILE A 211 -15.76 -0.67 -5.03
N TYR A 212 -17.02 -0.67 -4.59
CA TYR A 212 -17.37 -0.55 -3.17
C TYR A 212 -16.80 -1.71 -2.34
N VAL A 213 -17.06 -2.95 -2.75
CA VAL A 213 -16.58 -4.16 -2.06
C VAL A 213 -15.05 -4.22 -2.04
N SER A 214 -14.38 -3.83 -3.12
CA SER A 214 -12.92 -3.79 -3.15
C SER A 214 -12.34 -2.76 -2.17
N LYS A 215 -13.01 -1.61 -1.98
CA LYS A 215 -12.61 -0.62 -0.96
C LYS A 215 -12.85 -1.13 0.45
N ASP A 216 -14.00 -1.75 0.71
CA ASP A 216 -14.30 -2.35 2.03
C ASP A 216 -13.29 -3.44 2.38
N PHE A 217 -13.01 -4.34 1.43
CA PHE A 217 -12.00 -5.39 1.59
C PHE A 217 -10.60 -4.83 1.89
N ALA A 218 -10.16 -3.82 1.15
CA ALA A 218 -8.87 -3.19 1.39
C ALA A 218 -8.80 -2.52 2.77
N THR A 219 -9.91 -1.90 3.21
CA THR A 219 -9.99 -1.22 4.51
C THR A 219 -9.84 -2.25 5.64
N ARG A 220 -10.60 -3.34 5.55
CA ARG A 220 -10.54 -4.43 6.53
C ARG A 220 -9.19 -5.11 6.57
N SER A 221 -8.60 -5.38 5.40
CA SER A 221 -7.29 -6.02 5.30
C SER A 221 -6.19 -5.22 6.02
N ILE A 222 -6.28 -3.89 5.99
CA ILE A 222 -5.35 -3.03 6.73
C ILE A 222 -5.65 -3.08 8.23
N LYS A 223 -6.91 -2.88 8.64
CA LYS A 223 -7.31 -2.92 10.05
C LYS A 223 -6.98 -4.24 10.74
N THR A 224 -7.21 -5.36 10.06
CA THR A 224 -6.84 -6.69 10.58
C THR A 224 -5.34 -6.82 10.79
N LYS A 225 -4.53 -6.31 9.86
CA LYS A 225 -3.07 -6.35 9.98
C LYS A 225 -2.57 -5.44 11.11
N GLU A 226 -3.15 -4.25 11.28
CA GLU A 226 -2.86 -3.35 12.40
C GLU A 226 -3.18 -4.03 13.73
N ALA A 227 -4.36 -4.61 13.87
CA ALA A 227 -4.76 -5.34 15.07
C ALA A 227 -3.85 -6.55 15.38
N GLN A 228 -3.41 -7.30 14.36
CA GLN A 228 -2.46 -8.41 14.52
C GLN A 228 -1.05 -7.94 14.93
N LEU A 229 -0.60 -6.79 14.42
CA LEU A 229 0.68 -6.19 14.81
C LEU A 229 0.63 -5.65 16.24
N GLU A 230 -0.50 -5.06 16.65
CA GLU A 230 -0.69 -4.59 18.03
C GLU A 230 -0.75 -5.77 19.02
N SER A 231 -1.42 -6.87 18.67
CA SER A 231 -1.50 -8.05 19.54
C SER A 231 -0.15 -8.74 19.72
N THR A 232 0.69 -8.79 18.66
CA THR A 232 2.03 -9.38 18.75
C THR A 232 3.04 -8.51 19.53
N ASN A 233 2.74 -7.23 19.76
CA ASN A 233 3.57 -6.32 20.55
C ASN A 233 3.10 -6.17 22.01
N ALA A 234 1.92 -6.68 22.37
CA ALA A 234 1.42 -6.68 23.75
C ALA A 234 2.00 -7.88 24.52
N ILE A 235 2.74 -7.61 25.60
CA ILE A 235 3.40 -8.63 26.43
C ILE A 235 2.46 -9.17 27.54
N ASP A 236 1.27 -8.59 27.71
CA ASP A 236 0.35 -8.94 28.80
C ASP A 236 -0.86 -9.76 28.31
N ALA A 237 -0.93 -11.01 28.77
CA ALA A 237 -1.87 -12.05 28.33
C ALA A 237 -3.36 -11.80 28.67
N ASP A 238 -3.68 -10.83 29.52
CA ASP A 238 -5.08 -10.53 29.91
C ASP A 238 -5.77 -9.50 28.98
N ASP A 239 -5.02 -8.80 28.12
CA ASP A 239 -5.55 -7.80 27.17
C ASP A 239 -5.66 -8.35 25.72
N GLU A 240 -5.16 -9.57 25.47
CA GLU A 240 -5.25 -10.24 24.16
C GLU A 240 -6.71 -10.48 23.74
N ASN A 241 -7.56 -10.97 24.65
CA ASN A 241 -8.94 -11.36 24.32
C ASN A 241 -9.86 -10.16 24.03
N ALA A 242 -9.65 -9.02 24.68
CA ALA A 242 -10.45 -7.81 24.43
C ALA A 242 -10.12 -7.17 23.07
N ARG A 243 -8.85 -7.25 22.63
CA ARG A 243 -8.34 -6.62 21.41
C ARG A 243 -8.44 -7.51 20.16
N LEU A 244 -8.42 -8.84 20.33
CA LEU A 244 -8.79 -9.80 19.28
C LEU A 244 -10.27 -9.68 18.88
N GLY A 245 -11.15 -9.22 19.77
CA GLY A 245 -12.56 -8.96 19.47
C GLY A 245 -12.80 -7.86 18.43
N THR A 246 -11.79 -7.03 18.13
CA THR A 246 -11.84 -6.01 17.07
C THR A 246 -11.54 -6.59 15.68
N ILE A 247 -10.97 -7.79 15.59
CA ILE A 247 -10.78 -8.52 14.34
C ILE A 247 -12.10 -9.20 14.00
N VAL A 248 -12.93 -8.52 13.21
CA VAL A 248 -14.14 -9.12 12.66
C VAL A 248 -13.72 -10.27 11.73
N GLN A 249 -14.03 -11.52 12.11
CA GLN A 249 -13.83 -12.66 11.24
C GLN A 249 -14.66 -12.47 9.97
N TRP A 250 -14.13 -12.98 8.85
CA TRP A 250 -14.78 -12.84 7.56
C TRP A 250 -16.24 -13.30 7.64
N ASP A 251 -16.50 -14.46 8.21
CA ASP A 251 -17.84 -15.06 8.32
C ASP A 251 -18.84 -14.26 9.17
N ASP A 252 -18.37 -13.40 10.08
CA ASP A 252 -19.20 -12.65 11.04
C ASP A 252 -19.65 -11.28 10.50
N SER A 253 -19.37 -10.98 9.23
CA SER A 253 -19.66 -9.68 8.64
C SER A 253 -20.75 -9.75 7.57
N ASN A 254 -21.54 -8.67 7.44
CA ASN A 254 -22.57 -8.57 6.41
C ASN A 254 -21.92 -8.60 5.02
N HIS A 255 -21.90 -9.77 4.41
CA HIS A 255 -21.60 -9.94 3.00
C HIS A 255 -22.86 -9.64 2.21
N LEU A 256 -22.74 -8.85 1.16
CA LEU A 256 -23.71 -8.86 0.08
C LEU A 256 -23.57 -10.23 -0.60
N ILE A 257 -24.39 -11.19 -0.14
CA ILE A 257 -24.68 -12.43 -0.87
C ILE A 257 -25.73 -12.11 -1.93
#